data_AF-A0A4Z0M9N9-F1
#
_entry.id   AF-A0A4Z0M9N9-F1
#
_cell.length_a   1.000
_cell.length_b   1.000
_cell.length_c   1.000
_cell.angle_alpha   90.00
_cell.angle_beta   90.00
_cell.angle_gamma   90.00
#
_symmetry.space_group_name_H-M   'P 1'
#
loop_
_entity.id
_entity.type
_entity.pdbx_description
1 polymer ?
#
loop_
_entity_poly.entity_id
_entity_poly.type
_entity_poly.pdbx_seq_one_letter_code
_entity_poly.pdbx_strand_id
1 'polypeptide(L)'
;MPIDVKEIVSLDAHRDGGSLGVTFLDSQQTKHEMLFRVDPESAGSGDGIVAYRSPLVKSFITATRKNPVTCLVAPQSVVRKTPISWEAAGEILESVKRLAVEFMPDDERVYQAMEVVVRDDLHHVQNA
;
A
#
# COMPACT_ATOMS: atom_id res chain seq x y z
N MET A 1 -11.07 -5.50 -10.05
CA MET A 1 -11.67 -4.16 -10.19
C MET A 1 -10.56 -3.16 -9.88
N PRO A 2 -10.25 -2.24 -10.80
CA PRO A 2 -9.24 -1.22 -10.56
C PRO A 2 -9.69 -0.29 -9.43
N ILE A 3 -8.77 0.08 -8.55
CA ILE A 3 -9.03 0.99 -7.44
C ILE A 3 -8.71 2.41 -7.95
N ASP A 4 -9.74 3.25 -8.05
CA ASP A 4 -9.60 4.63 -8.51
C ASP A 4 -9.22 5.54 -7.33
N VAL A 5 -7.96 5.96 -7.30
CA VAL A 5 -7.41 6.86 -6.28
C VAL A 5 -8.00 8.26 -6.47
N LYS A 6 -8.55 8.86 -5.42
CA LYS A 6 -9.05 10.24 -5.44
C LYS A 6 -8.25 11.21 -4.61
N GLU A 7 -7.74 10.75 -3.48
CA GLU A 7 -7.00 11.60 -2.55
C GLU A 7 -5.88 10.78 -1.93
N ILE A 8 -4.67 11.34 -1.93
CA ILE A 8 -3.52 10.76 -1.25
C ILE A 8 -3.55 11.26 0.19
N VAL A 9 -3.52 10.33 1.14
CA VAL A 9 -3.52 10.65 2.57
C VAL A 9 -2.09 10.69 3.11
N SER A 10 -1.26 9.69 2.76
CA SER A 10 0.14 9.64 3.19
C SER A 10 0.97 8.70 2.31
N LEU A 11 2.27 8.95 2.24
CA LEU A 11 3.28 8.01 1.78
C LEU A 11 4.25 7.75 2.92
N ASP A 12 4.54 6.48 3.19
CA ASP A 12 5.28 6.12 4.39
C ASP A 12 6.31 5.03 4.07
N ALA A 13 7.55 5.23 4.53
CA ALA A 13 8.52 4.15 4.70
C ALA A 13 8.42 3.63 6.14
N HIS A 14 7.96 2.39 6.30
CA HIS A 14 7.79 1.77 7.59
C HIS A 14 9.14 1.41 8.22
N ARG A 15 9.22 1.56 9.55
CA ARG A 15 10.42 1.26 10.35
C ARG A 15 10.69 -0.24 10.51
N ASP A 16 9.92 -1.11 9.86
CA ASP A 16 9.99 -2.57 9.98
C ASP A 16 11.05 -3.21 9.08
N GLY A 17 12.03 -2.43 8.63
CA GLY A 17 13.08 -2.86 7.71
C GLY A 17 12.97 -2.29 6.29
N GLY A 18 12.09 -1.31 6.07
CA GLY A 18 11.97 -0.59 4.79
C GLY A 18 10.75 -0.97 3.95
N SER A 19 9.68 -1.48 4.57
CA SER A 19 8.42 -1.66 3.83
C SER A 19 7.90 -0.31 3.37
N LEU A 20 7.38 -0.24 2.16
CA LEU A 20 6.86 0.99 1.57
C LEU A 20 5.34 0.95 1.56
N GLY A 21 4.70 2.09 1.82
CA GLY A 21 3.26 2.20 1.88
C GLY A 21 2.74 3.50 1.28
N VAL A 22 1.56 3.41 0.66
CA VAL A 22 0.76 4.58 0.32
C VAL A 22 -0.65 4.40 0.84
N THR A 23 -1.13 5.41 1.55
CA THR A 23 -2.49 5.50 2.06
C THR A 23 -3.27 6.48 1.20
N PHE A 24 -4.47 6.09 0.78
CA PHE A 24 -5.31 6.91 -0.08
C PHE A 24 -6.81 6.64 0.12
N LEU A 25 -7.63 7.55 -0.38
CA LEU A 25 -9.09 7.41 -0.45
C LEU A 25 -9.52 7.11 -1.89
N ASP A 26 -10.51 6.25 -2.05
CA ASP A 26 -11.18 6.02 -3.33
C ASP A 26 -12.34 7.01 -3.57
N SER A 27 -13.03 6.84 -4.70
CA SER A 27 -14.23 7.62 -5.05
C SER A 27 -15.39 7.53 -4.06
N GLN A 28 -15.42 6.48 -3.24
CA GLN A 28 -16.44 6.26 -2.21
C GLN A 28 -15.98 6.73 -0.83
N GLN A 29 -14.85 7.44 -0.74
CA GLN A 29 -14.22 7.85 0.52
C GLN A 29 -13.83 6.65 1.40
N THR A 30 -13.63 5.48 0.79
CA THR A 30 -13.09 4.31 1.48
C THR A 30 -11.59 4.46 1.59
N LYS A 31 -11.07 4.25 2.80
CA LYS A 31 -9.63 4.29 3.04
C LYS A 31 -8.97 2.99 2.60
N HIS A 32 -7.87 3.13 1.87
CA HIS A 32 -7.01 2.05 1.42
C HIS A 32 -5.56 2.32 1.81
N GLU A 33 -4.82 1.25 2.03
CA GLU A 33 -3.38 1.27 2.27
C GLU A 33 -2.75 0.19 1.38
N MET A 34 -1.99 0.60 0.36
CA MET A 34 -1.19 -0.31 -0.46
C MET A 34 0.19 -0.45 0.17
N LEU A 35 0.67 -1.68 0.28
CA LEU A 35 1.90 -2.02 0.98
C LEU A 35 2.80 -2.93 0.15
N PHE A 36 4.07 -2.54 0.09
CA PHE A 36 5.19 -3.33 -0.38
C PHE A 36 5.98 -3.80 0.84
N ARG A 37 5.76 -5.05 1.23
CA ARG A 37 6.38 -5.59 2.45
C ARG A 37 7.72 -6.20 2.12
N VAL A 38 8.74 -5.88 2.91
CA VAL A 38 10.05 -6.53 2.79
C VAL A 38 9.93 -8.02 3.03
N ASP A 39 10.64 -8.81 2.24
CA ASP A 39 10.80 -10.22 2.50
C ASP A 39 11.87 -10.45 3.58
N PRO A 40 11.50 -10.93 4.79
CA PRO A 40 12.46 -11.13 5.87
C PRO A 40 13.63 -12.06 5.52
N GLU A 41 13.47 -12.94 4.52
CA GLU A 41 14.57 -13.81 4.06
C GLU A 41 15.67 -13.01 3.32
N SER A 42 15.31 -11.91 2.66
CA SER A 42 16.27 -11.04 1.96
C SER A 42 17.06 -10.13 2.89
N ALA A 43 16.47 -9.76 4.04
CA ALA A 43 17.07 -8.87 5.04
C ALA A 43 18.34 -9.43 5.72
N GLY A 44 18.59 -10.74 5.59
CA GLY A 44 19.78 -11.41 6.15
C GLY A 44 20.97 -11.57 5.21
N SER A 45 20.85 -11.13 3.94
CA SER A 45 21.83 -11.45 2.89
C SER A 45 23.14 -10.65 2.93
N GLY A 46 23.23 -9.57 3.72
CA GLY A 46 24.47 -8.78 3.89
C GLY A 46 24.86 -7.90 2.69
N ASP A 47 24.28 -8.14 1.51
CA ASP A 47 24.60 -7.45 0.24
C ASP A 47 23.87 -6.11 0.04
N GLY A 48 23.08 -5.66 1.03
CA GLY A 48 22.31 -4.41 0.94
C GLY A 48 21.12 -4.45 -0.02
N ILE A 49 20.77 -5.62 -0.56
CA ILE A 49 19.63 -5.84 -1.44
C ILE A 49 18.39 -6.18 -0.60
N VAL A 50 17.32 -5.40 -0.77
CA VAL A 50 16.02 -5.60 -0.14
C VAL A 50 15.06 -6.18 -1.17
N ALA A 51 14.55 -7.38 -0.93
CA ALA A 51 13.49 -7.97 -1.75
C ALA A 51 12.12 -7.65 -1.17
N TYR A 52 11.13 -7.46 -2.04
CA TYR A 52 9.76 -7.19 -1.64
C TYR A 52 8.83 -8.34 -2.01
N ARG A 53 7.89 -8.63 -1.12
CA ARG A 53 6.79 -9.56 -1.38
C ARG A 53 5.75 -8.91 -2.26
N SER A 54 4.89 -9.74 -2.85
CA SER A 54 3.77 -9.27 -3.67
C SER A 54 2.96 -8.18 -2.95
N PRO A 55 2.60 -7.10 -3.66
CA PRO A 55 1.92 -5.96 -3.08
C PRO A 55 0.54 -6.35 -2.54
N LEU A 56 0.13 -5.67 -1.49
CA LEU A 56 -1.13 -5.94 -0.82
C LEU A 56 -1.86 -4.64 -0.53
N VAL A 57 -3.17 -4.62 -0.80
CA VAL A 57 -4.05 -3.54 -0.40
C VAL A 57 -4.84 -3.94 0.84
N LYS A 58 -4.79 -3.10 1.88
CA LYS A 58 -5.72 -3.14 3.00
C LYS A 58 -6.83 -2.12 2.75
N SER A 59 -8.08 -2.57 2.78
CA SER A 59 -9.26 -1.70 2.69
C SER A 59 -9.95 -1.62 4.05
N PHE A 60 -10.21 -0.41 4.52
CA PHE A 60 -10.86 -0.13 5.80
C PHE A 60 -12.34 0.14 5.55
N ILE A 61 -13.16 -0.91 5.66
CA ILE A 61 -14.57 -0.89 5.27
C ILE A 61 -15.43 -0.83 6.53
N THR A 62 -16.47 0.00 6.52
CA THR A 62 -17.51 -0.04 7.55
C THR A 62 -18.55 -1.07 7.16
N ALA A 63 -18.59 -2.19 7.89
CA ALA A 63 -19.63 -3.19 7.76
C ALA A 63 -20.68 -3.00 8.86
N THR A 64 -21.87 -3.58 8.68
CA THR A 64 -22.86 -3.67 9.76
C THR A 64 -22.88 -5.09 10.31
N ARG A 65 -22.81 -5.24 11.63
CA ARG A 65 -22.98 -6.53 12.30
C ARG A 65 -24.24 -6.53 13.14
N LYS A 66 -25.06 -7.56 12.96
CA LYS A 66 -26.19 -7.85 13.84
C LYS A 66 -25.69 -8.61 15.07
N ASN A 67 -25.94 -8.08 16.25
CA ASN A 67 -25.68 -8.78 17.51
C ASN A 67 -26.63 -9.98 17.61
N PRO A 68 -26.12 -11.21 17.79
CA PRO A 68 -26.97 -12.41 17.82
C PRO A 68 -27.87 -12.50 19.05
N VAL A 69 -27.54 -11.80 20.14
CA VAL A 69 -28.31 -11.82 21.39
C VAL A 69 -29.34 -10.70 21.42
N THR A 70 -28.94 -9.47 21.08
CA THR A 70 -29.82 -8.29 21.19
C THR A 70 -30.55 -7.96 19.88
N CYS A 71 -30.22 -8.64 18.77
CA CYS A 71 -30.68 -8.33 17.41
C CYS A 71 -30.36 -6.91 16.91
N LEU A 72 -29.63 -6.09 17.68
CA LEU A 72 -29.24 -4.74 17.30
C LEU A 72 -28.19 -4.77 16.19
N VAL A 73 -28.35 -3.89 15.21
CA VAL A 73 -27.39 -3.68 14.12
C VAL A 73 -26.47 -2.52 14.49
N ALA A 74 -25.18 -2.79 14.57
CA ALA A 74 -24.17 -1.78 14.88
C ALA A 74 -23.09 -1.73 13.78
N PRO A 75 -22.49 -0.55 13.54
CA PRO A 75 -21.35 -0.44 12.64
C PRO A 75 -20.14 -1.18 13.25
N GLN A 76 -19.40 -1.86 12.39
CA GLN A 76 -18.17 -2.56 12.71
C GLN A 76 -17.13 -2.25 11.63
N SER A 77 -15.99 -1.72 12.04
CA SER A 77 -14.85 -1.54 11.15
C SER A 77 -14.22 -2.88 10.81
N VAL A 78 -14.12 -3.20 9.53
CA VAL A 78 -13.52 -4.43 9.00
C VAL A 78 -12.35 -4.05 8.11
N VAL A 79 -11.21 -4.71 8.34
CA VAL A 79 -10.03 -4.57 7.48
C VAL A 79 -9.97 -5.77 6.55
N ARG A 80 -10.14 -5.53 5.24
CA ARG A 80 -9.97 -6.57 4.22
C ARG A 80 -8.57 -6.44 3.64
N LYS A 81 -7.82 -7.55 3.61
CA LYS A 81 -6.49 -7.62 3.00
C LYS A 81 -6.61 -8.35 1.67
N THR A 82 -6.13 -7.76 0.59
CA THR A 82 -6.22 -8.32 -0.76
C THR A 82 -4.86 -8.21 -1.43
N PRO A 83 -4.17 -9.34 -1.68
CA PRO A 83 -2.99 -9.36 -2.55
C PRO A 83 -3.37 -8.84 -3.94
N ILE A 84 -2.49 -8.06 -4.54
CA ILE A 84 -2.65 -7.54 -5.90
C ILE A 84 -1.43 -7.92 -6.74
N SER A 85 -1.59 -7.92 -8.06
CA SER A 85 -0.46 -8.09 -8.97
C SER A 85 0.41 -6.83 -8.97
N TRP A 86 1.66 -6.99 -9.40
CA TRP A 86 2.58 -5.86 -9.61
C TRP A 86 2.06 -4.88 -10.66
N GLU A 87 1.45 -5.38 -11.73
CA GLU A 87 0.77 -4.56 -12.74
C GLU A 87 -0.32 -3.69 -12.12
N ALA A 88 -1.20 -4.27 -11.29
CA ALA A 88 -2.25 -3.51 -10.61
C ALA A 88 -1.68 -2.50 -9.60
N ALA A 89 -0.55 -2.81 -8.96
CA ALA A 89 0.15 -1.87 -8.10
C ALA A 89 0.70 -0.68 -8.92
N GLY A 90 1.22 -0.94 -10.12
CA GLY A 90 1.65 0.09 -11.07
C GLY A 90 0.52 1.04 -11.47
N GLU A 91 -0.65 0.51 -11.83
CA GLU A 91 -1.83 1.33 -12.16
C GLU A 91 -2.25 2.25 -10.99
N ILE A 92 -2.16 1.74 -9.76
CA ILE A 92 -2.43 2.54 -8.55
C ILE A 92 -1.36 3.64 -8.41
N LEU A 93 -0.07 3.31 -8.56
CA LEU A 93 1.01 4.30 -8.48
C LEU A 93 0.94 5.38 -9.57
N GLU A 94 0.48 5.06 -10.78
CA GLU A 94 0.22 6.05 -11.82
C GLU A 94 -0.90 7.01 -11.43
N SER A 95 -1.95 6.50 -10.77
CA SER A 95 -3.04 7.31 -10.25
C SER A 95 -2.59 8.21 -9.10
N VAL A 96 -1.73 7.70 -8.22
CA VAL A 96 -1.05 8.48 -7.18
C VAL A 96 -0.21 9.59 -7.81
N LYS A 97 0.63 9.30 -8.81
CA LYS A 97 1.46 10.31 -9.50
C LYS A 97 0.66 11.49 -10.03
N ARG A 98 -0.50 11.20 -10.64
CA ARG A 98 -1.38 12.22 -11.24
C ARG A 98 -1.96 13.18 -10.20
N LEU A 99 -2.15 12.70 -8.97
CA LEU A 99 -2.71 13.48 -7.86
C LEU A 99 -1.63 14.17 -7.02
N ALA A 100 -0.39 13.70 -7.12
CA ALA A 100 0.75 14.19 -6.37
C ALA A 100 1.39 15.45 -6.99
N VAL A 101 0.61 16.51 -7.13
CA VAL A 101 1.06 17.76 -7.77
C VAL A 101 2.22 18.41 -7.00
N GLU A 102 2.32 18.20 -5.68
CA GLU A 102 3.45 18.64 -4.85
C GLU A 102 3.73 17.62 -3.72
N PHE A 103 4.50 16.57 -4.01
CA PHE A 103 5.06 15.75 -2.94
C PHE A 103 6.09 16.54 -2.14
N MET A 104 6.11 16.36 -0.82
CA MET A 104 7.28 16.75 -0.04
C MET A 104 8.48 15.87 -0.47
N PRO A 105 9.73 16.35 -0.34
CA PRO A 105 10.91 15.60 -0.79
C PRO A 105 11.00 14.18 -0.22
N ASP A 106 10.52 13.95 1.01
CA ASP A 106 10.51 12.62 1.61
C ASP A 106 9.43 11.72 1.01
N ASP A 107 8.23 12.25 0.73
CA ASP A 107 7.16 11.51 0.03
C ASP A 107 7.60 11.14 -1.39
N GLU A 108 8.30 12.04 -2.08
CA GLU A 108 8.81 11.81 -3.42
C GLU A 108 9.83 10.66 -3.43
N ARG A 109 10.73 10.60 -2.45
CA ARG A 109 11.69 9.49 -2.31
C ARG A 109 10.98 8.16 -2.10
N VAL A 110 9.96 8.14 -1.24
CA VAL A 110 9.18 6.93 -0.95
C VAL A 110 8.38 6.50 -2.18
N TYR A 111 7.79 7.43 -2.92
CA TYR A 111 7.12 7.18 -4.19
C TYR A 111 8.07 6.59 -5.24
N GLN A 112 9.25 7.20 -5.42
CA GLN A 112 10.26 6.74 -6.37
C GLN A 112 10.73 5.32 -6.03
N ALA A 113 10.95 5.02 -4.74
CA ALA A 113 11.28 3.67 -4.30
C ALA A 113 10.17 2.67 -4.66
N MET A 114 8.89 3.02 -4.47
CA MET A 114 7.77 2.17 -4.89
C MET A 114 7.72 1.97 -6.41
N GLU A 115 7.95 3.02 -7.22
CA GLU A 115 8.03 2.89 -8.69
C GLU A 115 9.16 1.94 -9.11
N VAL A 116 10.32 2.01 -8.46
CA VAL A 116 11.46 1.12 -8.75
C VAL A 116 11.08 -0.33 -8.44
N VAL A 117 10.53 -0.61 -7.26
CA VAL A 117 10.13 -1.98 -6.88
C VAL A 117 9.13 -2.57 -7.89
N VAL A 118 8.15 -1.80 -8.33
CA VAL A 118 7.12 -2.27 -9.26
C VAL A 118 7.69 -2.57 -10.65
N ARG A 119 8.71 -1.82 -11.09
CA ARG A 119 9.33 -1.95 -12.43
C ARG A 119 10.49 -2.93 -12.49
N ASP A 120 11.10 -3.26 -11.35
CA ASP A 120 12.18 -4.25 -11.29
C ASP A 120 11.61 -5.66 -11.43
N ASP A 121 12.12 -6.46 -12.38
CA ASP A 121 11.61 -7.81 -12.66
C ASP A 121 11.79 -8.79 -11.47
N LEU A 122 12.74 -8.48 -10.57
CA LEU A 122 12.99 -9.24 -9.35
C LEU A 122 12.32 -8.59 -8.13
N HIS A 123 11.74 -7.40 -8.28
CA HIS A 123 11.16 -6.57 -7.23
C HIS A 123 12.12 -6.30 -6.07
N HIS A 124 13.37 -5.99 -6.42
CA HIS A 124 14.45 -5.71 -5.48
C HIS A 124 14.83 -4.22 -5.48
N VAL A 125 15.32 -3.72 -4.34
CA VAL A 125 15.94 -2.40 -4.23
C VAL A 125 17.28 -2.52 -3.54
N GLN A 126 18.32 -1.95 -4.14
CA GLN A 126 19.61 -1.82 -3.49
C GLN A 126 19.60 -0.59 -2.60
N ASN A 127 19.80 -0.77 -1.29
CA ASN A 127 20.03 0.36 -0.39
C ASN A 127 21.44 0.90 -0.68
N ALA A 128 21.52 2.13 -1.18
CA ALA A 128 22.75 2.87 -1.40
C ALA A 128 23.31 3.46 -0.10
#